data_AF-A0A2E6SCN7-F1
#
_entry.id   AF-A0A2E6SCN7-F1
#
_cell.length_a   1.000
_cell.length_b   1.000
_cell.length_c   1.000
_cell.angle_alpha   90.00
_cell.angle_beta   90.00
_cell.angle_gamma   90.00
#
_symmetry.space_group_name_H-M   'P 1'
#
loop_
_entity.id
_entity.type
_entity.pdbx_description
1 polymer ?
#
loop_
_entity_poly.entity_id
_entity_poly.type
_entity_poly.pdbx_seq_one_letter_code
_entity_poly.pdbx_strand_id
1 'polypeptide(L)'
;MIIFFRGFLVALTLFPLPLAADAVATIDKYRGSFEKRMNAELDEHGKAARDLRVKYLEALRKLKLELGRAENLKGAVQVVAEIEAVEDGEEATELPADADHRFKRLREQWDRGLVGIRRERTKKLNETVKLYFQALDKEKRRLTRAGKIKEALLFEEEENRVKELPEVVAALPQEEPSQKEVNLKRYLPGKHYSYRKEEAPDERLTVVFRKSGAAHFVGLENKTLFWKIKEGRTVVLGHKSWSAQMHLNFAADGNSFEGEAVPLGHWRRGKLLETPD
;
A
#
# COMPACT_ATOMS: atom_id res chain seq x y z
N MET A 1 4.80 -19.39 -21.91
CA MET A 1 4.22 -20.21 -20.84
C MET A 1 2.75 -19.85 -20.73
N ILE A 2 1.88 -20.68 -21.30
CA ILE A 2 0.42 -20.49 -21.28
C ILE A 2 -0.06 -21.12 -19.96
N ILE A 3 -0.49 -20.31 -19.00
CA ILE A 3 -1.07 -20.83 -17.77
C ILE A 3 -2.48 -21.32 -18.11
N PHE A 4 -2.61 -22.63 -18.26
CA PHE A 4 -3.88 -23.33 -18.37
C PHE A 4 -4.64 -23.17 -17.04
N PHE A 5 -5.69 -22.34 -17.02
CA PHE A 5 -6.74 -22.44 -16.02
C PHE A 5 -7.52 -23.75 -16.27
N ARG A 6 -7.03 -24.86 -15.70
CA ARG A 6 -7.79 -26.10 -15.63
C ARG A 6 -8.80 -25.98 -14.49
N GLY A 7 -10.07 -25.95 -14.86
CA GLY A 7 -11.20 -25.88 -13.94
C GLY A 7 -11.13 -26.97 -12.87
N PHE A 8 -11.25 -26.54 -11.62
CA PHE A 8 -11.59 -27.39 -10.50
C PHE A 8 -13.00 -26.99 -10.05
N LEU A 9 -13.97 -27.70 -10.59
CA LEU A 9 -15.40 -27.51 -10.35
C LEU A 9 -15.75 -28.35 -9.10
N VAL A 10 -15.67 -27.74 -7.91
CA VAL A 10 -16.19 -28.37 -6.69
C VAL A 10 -17.70 -28.19 -6.67
N ALA A 11 -18.40 -29.25 -7.09
CA ALA A 11 -19.85 -29.36 -6.95
C ALA A 11 -20.20 -29.61 -5.47
N LEU A 12 -20.58 -28.55 -4.76
CA LEU A 12 -21.29 -28.67 -3.48
C LEU A 12 -22.80 -28.58 -3.75
N THR A 13 -23.48 -29.72 -3.70
CA THR A 13 -24.93 -29.82 -3.79
C THR A 13 -25.57 -29.38 -2.47
N LEU A 14 -26.18 -28.18 -2.45
CA LEU A 14 -27.08 -27.75 -1.39
C LEU A 14 -28.29 -27.05 -2.00
N PHE A 15 -29.46 -27.69 -1.85
CA PHE A 15 -30.84 -27.20 -2.02
C PHE A 15 -31.06 -25.89 -2.82
N PRO A 16 -31.72 -25.93 -3.99
CA PRO A 16 -32.04 -24.72 -4.73
C PRO A 16 -33.23 -24.04 -4.06
N LEU A 17 -32.95 -23.09 -3.15
CA LEU A 17 -33.91 -22.04 -2.84
C LEU A 17 -33.99 -21.14 -4.07
N PRO A 18 -35.16 -21.00 -4.74
CA PRO A 18 -35.30 -20.21 -5.96
C PRO A 18 -34.91 -18.74 -5.78
N LEU A 19 -34.88 -18.25 -4.54
CA LEU A 19 -34.41 -16.93 -4.14
C LEU A 19 -32.89 -16.75 -4.24
N ALA A 20 -32.08 -17.81 -4.10
CA ALA A 20 -30.63 -17.74 -4.23
C ALA A 20 -30.15 -17.75 -5.70
N ALA A 21 -30.99 -18.24 -6.63
CA ALA A 21 -30.63 -18.34 -8.05
C ALA A 21 -30.39 -16.97 -8.70
N ASP A 22 -31.14 -15.93 -8.29
CA ASP A 22 -31.00 -14.57 -8.83
C ASP A 22 -29.72 -13.88 -8.34
N ALA A 23 -29.36 -14.11 -7.06
CA ALA A 23 -28.10 -13.64 -6.49
C ALA A 23 -26.89 -14.29 -7.17
N VAL A 24 -26.92 -15.62 -7.36
CA VAL A 24 -25.87 -16.36 -8.06
C VAL A 24 -25.74 -15.90 -9.52
N ALA A 25 -26.85 -15.75 -10.24
CA ALA A 25 -26.83 -15.26 -11.63
C ALA A 25 -26.25 -13.83 -11.73
N THR A 26 -26.53 -12.98 -10.74
CA THR A 26 -25.97 -11.62 -10.68
C THR A 26 -24.46 -11.65 -10.41
N ILE A 27 -24.01 -12.49 -9.49
CA ILE A 27 -22.58 -12.71 -9.20
C ILE A 27 -21.86 -13.21 -10.45
N ASP A 28 -22.39 -14.23 -11.13
CA ASP A 28 -21.79 -14.80 -12.34
C ASP A 28 -21.69 -13.76 -13.47
N LYS A 29 -22.71 -12.92 -13.63
CA LYS A 29 -22.69 -11.81 -14.59
C LYS A 29 -21.58 -10.81 -14.27
N TYR A 30 -21.45 -10.39 -13.01
CA TYR A 30 -20.39 -9.47 -12.62
C TYR A 30 -19.02 -10.12 -12.77
N ARG A 31 -18.88 -11.39 -12.37
CA ARG A 31 -17.64 -12.17 -12.47
C ARG A 31 -17.19 -12.29 -13.92
N GLY A 32 -18.08 -12.70 -14.81
CA GLY A 32 -17.77 -12.80 -16.25
C GLY A 32 -17.33 -11.47 -16.86
N SER A 33 -17.95 -10.35 -16.45
CA SER A 33 -17.50 -9.02 -16.87
C SER A 33 -16.14 -8.63 -16.28
N PHE A 34 -15.88 -8.98 -15.03
CA PHE A 34 -14.61 -8.71 -14.34
C PHE A 34 -13.46 -9.50 -14.96
N GLU A 35 -13.61 -10.82 -15.10
CA GLU A 35 -12.61 -11.70 -15.69
C GLU A 35 -12.29 -11.31 -17.13
N LYS A 36 -13.32 -10.97 -17.93
CA LYS A 36 -13.12 -10.49 -19.29
C LYS A 36 -12.25 -9.23 -19.35
N ARG A 37 -12.51 -8.26 -18.46
CA ARG A 37 -11.71 -7.02 -18.41
C ARG A 37 -10.31 -7.30 -17.90
N MET A 38 -10.18 -8.04 -16.81
CA MET A 38 -8.89 -8.39 -16.22
C MET A 38 -7.98 -9.12 -17.21
N ASN A 39 -8.51 -10.12 -17.93
CA ASN A 39 -7.76 -10.84 -18.96
C ASN A 39 -7.36 -9.93 -20.13
N ALA A 40 -8.24 -9.03 -20.57
CA ALA A 40 -7.91 -8.07 -21.62
C ALA A 40 -6.76 -7.14 -21.22
N GLU A 41 -6.78 -6.62 -19.98
CA GLU A 41 -5.69 -5.78 -19.45
C GLU A 41 -4.37 -6.57 -19.34
N LEU A 42 -4.42 -7.82 -18.86
CA LEU A 42 -3.23 -8.68 -18.77
C LEU A 42 -2.64 -8.99 -20.15
N ASP A 43 -3.48 -9.28 -21.14
CA ASP A 43 -3.06 -9.56 -22.51
C ASP A 43 -2.46 -8.33 -23.18
N GLU A 44 -3.08 -7.15 -23.01
CA GLU A 44 -2.59 -5.89 -23.58
C GLU A 44 -1.21 -5.54 -23.03
N HIS A 45 -1.03 -5.56 -21.71
CA HIS A 45 0.25 -5.24 -21.10
C HIS A 45 1.30 -6.34 -21.32
N GLY A 46 0.88 -7.60 -21.39
CA GLY A 46 1.74 -8.72 -21.80
C GLY A 46 2.21 -8.59 -23.25
N LYS A 47 1.38 -8.06 -24.15
CA LYS A 47 1.77 -7.70 -25.52
C LYS A 47 2.75 -6.54 -25.54
N ALA A 48 2.46 -5.46 -24.81
CA ALA A 48 3.35 -4.30 -24.72
C ALA A 48 4.76 -4.68 -24.23
N ALA A 49 4.87 -5.58 -23.25
CA ALA A 49 6.16 -6.07 -22.76
C ALA A 49 6.93 -6.89 -23.81
N ARG A 50 6.22 -7.73 -24.58
CA ARG A 50 6.83 -8.49 -25.69
C ARG A 50 7.29 -7.56 -26.81
N ASP A 51 6.49 -6.58 -27.19
CA ASP A 51 6.83 -5.61 -28.22
C ASP A 51 8.03 -4.75 -27.80
N LEU A 52 8.10 -4.37 -26.52
CA LEU A 52 9.27 -3.69 -25.96
C LEU A 52 10.52 -4.59 -26.05
N ARG A 53 10.38 -5.91 -25.77
CA ARG A 53 11.50 -6.86 -25.78
C ARG A 53 12.09 -6.98 -27.17
N VAL A 54 11.23 -7.10 -28.19
CA VAL A 54 11.65 -7.13 -29.59
C VAL A 54 12.43 -5.86 -29.95
N LYS A 55 11.90 -4.68 -29.62
CA LYS A 55 12.57 -3.40 -29.89
C LYS A 55 13.93 -3.29 -29.20
N TYR A 56 14.02 -3.76 -27.96
CA TYR A 56 15.28 -3.75 -27.21
C TYR A 56 16.33 -4.68 -27.84
N LEU A 57 15.94 -5.91 -28.18
CA LEU A 57 16.83 -6.86 -28.87
C LEU A 57 17.31 -6.33 -30.23
N GLU A 58 16.44 -5.70 -31.01
CA GLU A 58 16.83 -5.06 -32.27
C GLU A 58 17.86 -3.93 -32.06
N ALA A 59 17.64 -3.08 -31.05
CA ALA A 59 18.56 -2.00 -30.71
C ALA A 59 19.93 -2.53 -30.24
N LEU A 60 19.95 -3.60 -29.43
CA LEU A 60 21.18 -4.27 -29.00
C LEU A 60 21.93 -4.88 -30.18
N ARG A 61 21.24 -5.59 -31.09
CA ARG A 61 21.86 -6.18 -32.29
C ARG A 61 22.49 -5.11 -33.18
N LYS A 62 21.84 -3.94 -33.32
CA LYS A 62 22.42 -2.79 -34.02
C LYS A 62 23.66 -2.24 -33.31
N LEU A 63 23.58 -2.06 -31.99
CA LEU A 63 24.70 -1.56 -31.19
C LEU A 63 25.91 -2.51 -31.24
N LYS A 64 25.67 -3.83 -31.19
CA LYS A 64 26.71 -4.86 -31.37
C LYS A 64 27.49 -4.64 -32.67
N LEU A 65 26.80 -4.43 -33.78
CA LEU A 65 27.44 -4.19 -35.09
C LEU A 65 28.25 -2.89 -35.11
N GLU A 66 27.72 -1.81 -34.52
CA GLU A 66 28.42 -0.53 -34.40
C GLU A 66 29.70 -0.65 -33.56
N LEU A 67 29.63 -1.36 -32.43
CA LEU A 67 30.79 -1.60 -31.57
C LEU A 67 31.84 -2.46 -32.27
N GLY A 68 31.43 -3.50 -33.00
CA GLY A 68 32.34 -4.31 -33.80
C GLY A 68 33.06 -3.51 -34.88
N ARG A 69 32.36 -2.61 -35.59
CA ARG A 69 32.96 -1.72 -36.59
C ARG A 69 33.92 -0.69 -35.99
N ALA A 70 33.70 -0.30 -34.73
CA ALA A 70 34.58 0.60 -33.99
C ALA A 70 35.73 -0.13 -33.29
N GLU A 71 35.94 -1.43 -33.57
CA GLU A 71 36.93 -2.30 -32.93
C GLU A 71 36.78 -2.39 -31.39
N ASN A 72 35.63 -1.99 -30.86
CA ASN A 72 35.29 -2.14 -29.44
C ASN A 72 34.72 -3.54 -29.19
N LEU A 73 35.60 -4.54 -29.31
CA LEU A 73 35.22 -5.95 -29.16
C LEU A 73 34.73 -6.26 -27.74
N LYS A 74 35.31 -5.63 -26.72
CA LYS A 74 34.87 -5.79 -25.32
C LYS A 74 33.41 -5.37 -25.14
N GLY A 75 33.04 -4.19 -25.64
CA GLY A 75 31.66 -3.72 -25.59
C GLY A 75 30.72 -4.61 -26.42
N ALA A 76 31.16 -5.08 -27.59
CA ALA A 76 30.36 -5.96 -28.42
C ALA A 76 30.06 -7.30 -27.72
N VAL A 77 31.01 -7.88 -26.99
CA VAL A 77 30.82 -9.11 -26.20
C VAL A 77 29.83 -8.87 -25.06
N GLN A 78 29.92 -7.75 -24.34
CA GLN A 78 28.96 -7.40 -23.29
C GLN A 78 27.52 -7.32 -23.83
N VAL A 79 27.35 -6.73 -25.03
CA VAL A 79 26.04 -6.66 -25.69
C VAL A 79 25.54 -8.03 -26.15
N VAL A 80 26.43 -8.94 -26.57
CA VAL A 80 26.04 -10.33 -26.91
C VAL A 80 25.52 -11.08 -25.70
N ALA A 81 26.23 -11.02 -24.57
CA ALA A 81 25.80 -11.67 -23.33
C ALA A 81 24.42 -11.20 -22.87
N GLU A 82 24.14 -9.90 -23.02
CA GLU A 82 22.82 -9.34 -22.72
C GLU A 82 21.74 -9.82 -23.69
N ILE A 83 22.04 -9.94 -24.99
CA ILE A 83 21.08 -10.51 -25.96
C ILE A 83 20.70 -11.93 -25.56
N GLU A 84 21.69 -12.76 -25.22
CA GLU A 84 21.49 -14.14 -24.77
C GLU A 84 20.65 -14.19 -23.49
N ALA A 85 21.02 -13.43 -22.46
CA ALA A 85 20.27 -13.35 -21.20
C ALA A 85 18.81 -12.91 -21.44
N VAL A 86 18.59 -11.89 -22.28
CA VAL A 86 17.23 -11.42 -22.61
C VAL A 86 16.48 -12.45 -23.44
N GLU A 87 17.11 -13.24 -24.30
CA GLU A 87 16.48 -14.31 -25.12
C GLU A 87 16.09 -15.52 -24.28
N ASP A 88 16.95 -15.92 -23.34
CA ASP A 88 16.73 -17.02 -22.39
C ASP A 88 15.72 -16.66 -21.29
N GLY A 89 15.37 -15.37 -21.18
CA GLY A 89 14.41 -14.87 -20.20
C GLY A 89 15.00 -14.81 -18.80
N GLU A 90 16.32 -14.75 -18.70
CA GLU A 90 17.03 -14.55 -17.45
C GLU A 90 16.71 -13.17 -16.86
N GLU A 91 16.71 -13.08 -15.53
CA GLU A 91 16.58 -11.80 -14.86
C GLU A 91 17.80 -10.92 -15.17
N ALA A 92 17.50 -9.64 -15.40
CA ALA A 92 18.48 -8.60 -15.69
C ALA A 92 19.57 -8.56 -14.61
N THR A 93 20.78 -8.98 -14.95
CA THR A 93 21.97 -8.74 -14.12
C THR A 93 22.44 -7.29 -14.28
N GLU A 94 23.10 -6.77 -13.25
CA GLU A 94 23.69 -5.43 -13.28
C GLU A 94 24.72 -5.33 -14.40
N LEU A 95 24.66 -4.24 -15.16
CA LEU A 95 25.63 -4.00 -16.23
C LEU A 95 27.03 -3.73 -15.65
N PRO A 96 28.10 -4.20 -16.33
CA PRO A 96 29.46 -3.84 -15.96
C PRO A 96 29.67 -2.33 -15.86
N ALA A 97 30.42 -1.88 -14.85
CA ALA A 97 30.68 -0.46 -14.60
C ALA A 97 31.37 0.23 -15.79
N ASP A 98 32.13 -0.51 -16.58
CA ASP A 98 32.86 -0.05 -17.77
C ASP A 98 32.09 -0.25 -19.08
N ALA A 99 30.82 -0.66 -19.03
CA ALA A 99 30.00 -0.84 -20.22
C ALA A 99 29.84 0.46 -21.03
N ASP A 100 29.78 0.33 -22.36
CA ASP A 100 29.61 1.46 -23.27
C ASP A 100 28.37 2.29 -22.88
N HIS A 101 28.52 3.61 -22.82
CA HIS A 101 27.45 4.52 -22.42
C HIS A 101 26.18 4.41 -23.29
N ARG A 102 26.30 4.02 -24.58
CA ARG A 102 25.14 3.72 -25.44
C ARG A 102 24.40 2.47 -24.96
N PHE A 103 25.14 1.45 -24.53
CA PHE A 103 24.55 0.23 -23.98
C PHE A 103 23.79 0.54 -22.68
N LYS A 104 24.42 1.26 -21.75
CA LYS A 104 23.77 1.72 -20.52
C LYS A 104 22.47 2.48 -20.78
N ARG A 105 22.49 3.42 -21.73
CA ARG A 105 21.29 4.18 -22.13
C ARG A 105 20.17 3.29 -22.68
N LEU A 106 20.49 2.27 -23.49
CA LEU A 106 19.49 1.32 -23.98
C LEU A 106 18.88 0.51 -22.83
N ARG A 107 19.70 0.03 -21.89
CA ARG A 107 19.22 -0.69 -20.70
C ARG A 107 18.33 0.17 -19.81
N GLU A 108 18.72 1.42 -19.55
CA GLU A 108 17.88 2.36 -18.81
C GLU A 108 16.54 2.66 -19.49
N GLN A 109 16.49 2.68 -20.82
CA GLN A 109 15.23 2.85 -21.56
C GLN A 109 14.35 1.60 -21.46
N TRP A 110 14.95 0.41 -21.57
CA TRP A 110 14.29 -0.87 -21.36
C TRP A 110 13.69 -0.97 -19.95
N ASP A 111 14.47 -0.71 -18.91
CA ASP A 111 14.04 -0.79 -17.52
C ASP A 111 12.92 0.21 -17.22
N ARG A 112 13.06 1.46 -17.67
CA ARG A 112 11.99 2.47 -17.55
C ARG A 112 10.73 2.05 -18.30
N GLY A 113 10.87 1.46 -19.49
CA GLY A 113 9.75 0.93 -20.27
C GLY A 113 9.01 -0.18 -19.53
N LEU A 114 9.74 -1.15 -18.97
CA LEU A 114 9.15 -2.23 -18.16
C LEU A 114 8.44 -1.70 -16.91
N VAL A 115 9.07 -0.77 -16.17
CA VAL A 115 8.46 -0.13 -15.01
C VAL A 115 7.18 0.63 -15.41
N GLY A 116 7.21 1.35 -16.54
CA GLY A 116 6.04 2.05 -17.06
C GLY A 116 4.88 1.10 -17.39
N ILE A 117 5.16 -0.01 -18.09
CA ILE A 117 4.16 -1.04 -18.41
C ILE A 117 3.58 -1.65 -17.14
N ARG A 118 4.43 -2.02 -16.17
CA ARG A 118 3.99 -2.58 -14.89
C ARG A 118 3.10 -1.60 -14.11
N ARG A 119 3.49 -0.31 -14.07
CA ARG A 119 2.74 0.73 -13.38
C ARG A 119 1.35 0.93 -13.98
N GLU A 120 1.26 1.04 -15.30
CA GLU A 120 -0.04 1.23 -15.96
C GLU A 120 -0.91 -0.02 -15.80
N ARG A 121 -0.33 -1.22 -15.93
CA ARG A 121 -1.02 -2.48 -15.65
C ARG A 121 -1.61 -2.51 -14.25
N THR A 122 -0.81 -2.23 -13.23
CA THR A 122 -1.27 -2.21 -11.84
C THR A 122 -2.38 -1.19 -11.63
N LYS A 123 -2.28 0.00 -12.24
CA LYS A 123 -3.33 1.02 -12.17
C LYS A 123 -4.65 0.54 -12.77
N LYS A 124 -4.61 -0.04 -13.98
CA LYS A 124 -5.80 -0.53 -14.70
C LYS A 124 -6.46 -1.72 -14.00
N LEU A 125 -5.64 -2.65 -13.50
CA LEU A 125 -6.13 -3.77 -12.69
C LEU A 125 -6.81 -3.26 -11.42
N ASN A 126 -6.21 -2.30 -10.71
CA ASN A 126 -6.82 -1.69 -9.52
C ASN A 126 -8.15 -1.00 -9.81
N GLU A 127 -8.25 -0.26 -10.91
CA GLU A 127 -9.51 0.35 -11.35
C GLU A 127 -10.59 -0.71 -11.61
N THR A 128 -10.22 -1.82 -12.26
CA THR A 128 -11.12 -2.93 -12.58
C THR A 128 -11.61 -3.65 -11.33
N VAL A 129 -10.71 -3.97 -10.39
CA VAL A 129 -11.02 -4.58 -9.09
C VAL A 129 -11.94 -3.67 -8.28
N LYS A 130 -11.64 -2.36 -8.23
CA LYS A 130 -12.46 -1.38 -7.50
C LYS A 130 -13.89 -1.32 -8.03
N LEU A 131 -14.08 -1.27 -9.35
CA LEU A 131 -15.41 -1.26 -9.95
C LEU A 131 -16.19 -2.53 -9.63
N TYR A 132 -15.51 -3.68 -9.63
CA TYR A 132 -16.12 -4.95 -9.29
C TYR A 132 -16.59 -5.00 -7.83
N PHE A 133 -15.72 -4.64 -6.87
CA PHE A 133 -16.11 -4.58 -5.46
C PHE A 133 -17.21 -3.56 -5.17
N GLN A 134 -17.24 -2.42 -5.88
CA GLN A 134 -18.35 -1.47 -5.77
C GLN A 134 -19.68 -2.06 -6.24
N ALA A 135 -19.68 -2.87 -7.30
CA ALA A 135 -20.87 -3.56 -7.77
C ALA A 135 -21.36 -4.60 -6.75
N LEU A 136 -20.44 -5.41 -6.21
CA LEU A 136 -20.77 -6.39 -5.17
C LEU A 136 -21.31 -5.73 -3.89
N ASP A 137 -20.66 -4.69 -3.39
CA ASP A 137 -21.09 -3.99 -2.16
C ASP A 137 -22.46 -3.32 -2.33
N LYS A 138 -22.72 -2.75 -3.52
CA LYS A 138 -24.03 -2.15 -3.82
C LYS A 138 -25.16 -3.19 -3.74
N GLU A 139 -24.97 -4.37 -4.33
CA GLU A 139 -25.96 -5.45 -4.28
C GLU A 139 -26.07 -6.06 -2.88
N LYS A 140 -24.95 -6.29 -2.19
CA LYS A 140 -24.91 -6.73 -0.79
C LYS A 140 -25.74 -5.81 0.11
N ARG A 141 -25.58 -4.50 0.00
CA ARG A 141 -26.37 -3.50 0.76
C ARG A 141 -27.85 -3.52 0.39
N ARG A 142 -28.17 -3.65 -0.90
CA ARG A 142 -29.57 -3.74 -1.37
C ARG A 142 -30.27 -4.95 -0.75
N LEU A 143 -29.63 -6.12 -0.80
CA LEU A 143 -30.15 -7.38 -0.26
C LEU A 143 -30.26 -7.35 1.27
N THR A 144 -29.27 -6.77 1.94
CA THR A 144 -29.29 -6.58 3.40
C THR A 144 -30.48 -5.72 3.84
N ARG A 145 -30.73 -4.60 3.16
CA ARG A 145 -31.88 -3.72 3.44
C ARG A 145 -33.22 -4.39 3.16
N ALA A 146 -33.26 -5.32 2.22
CA ALA A 146 -34.44 -6.14 1.92
C ALA A 146 -34.62 -7.34 2.88
N GLY A 147 -33.76 -7.50 3.89
CA GLY A 147 -33.80 -8.63 4.84
C GLY A 147 -33.32 -9.96 4.25
N LYS A 148 -32.77 -9.96 3.04
CA LYS A 148 -32.28 -11.15 2.31
C LYS A 148 -30.85 -11.50 2.70
N ILE A 149 -30.63 -11.77 3.98
CA ILE A 149 -29.29 -11.95 4.57
C ILE A 149 -28.51 -13.10 3.92
N LYS A 150 -29.16 -14.24 3.65
CA LYS A 150 -28.50 -15.39 3.00
C LYS A 150 -27.99 -15.07 1.60
N GLU A 151 -28.76 -14.31 0.81
CA GLU A 151 -28.33 -13.87 -0.51
C GLU A 151 -27.19 -12.85 -0.43
N ALA A 152 -27.23 -11.95 0.57
CA ALA A 152 -26.16 -10.97 0.78
C ALA A 152 -24.81 -11.62 1.14
N LEU A 153 -24.82 -12.73 1.89
CA LEU A 153 -23.61 -13.48 2.25
C LEU A 153 -22.88 -14.05 1.02
N LEU A 154 -23.61 -14.44 -0.04
CA LEU A 154 -22.99 -14.92 -1.29
C LEU A 154 -22.10 -13.86 -1.94
N PHE A 155 -22.47 -12.58 -1.84
CA PHE A 155 -21.66 -11.47 -2.36
C PHE A 155 -20.42 -11.22 -1.49
N GLU A 156 -20.50 -11.48 -0.18
CA GLU A 156 -19.37 -11.36 0.73
C GLU A 156 -18.36 -12.50 0.51
N GLU A 157 -18.84 -13.73 0.30
CA GLU A 157 -17.99 -14.87 -0.09
C GLU A 157 -17.25 -14.60 -1.41
N GLU A 158 -17.93 -14.07 -2.42
CA GLU A 158 -17.29 -13.70 -3.68
C GLU A 158 -16.27 -12.56 -3.51
N GLU A 159 -16.57 -11.57 -2.67
CA GLU A 159 -15.64 -10.49 -2.35
C GLU A 159 -14.34 -11.03 -1.75
N ASN A 160 -14.45 -11.99 -0.81
CA ASN A 160 -13.29 -12.63 -0.18
C ASN A 160 -12.50 -13.48 -1.17
N ARG A 161 -13.18 -14.29 -1.99
CA ARG A 161 -12.52 -15.08 -3.05
C ARG A 161 -11.69 -14.21 -3.98
N VAL A 162 -12.23 -13.07 -4.41
CA VAL A 162 -11.53 -12.18 -5.35
C VAL A 162 -10.37 -11.44 -4.68
N LYS A 163 -10.45 -11.12 -3.38
CA LYS A 163 -9.31 -10.57 -2.63
C LYS A 163 -8.13 -11.54 -2.53
N GLU A 164 -8.39 -12.84 -2.55
CA GLU A 164 -7.36 -13.88 -2.48
C GLU A 164 -6.69 -14.20 -3.82
N LEU A 165 -7.20 -13.66 -4.93
CA LEU A 165 -6.61 -13.91 -6.25
C LEU A 165 -5.20 -13.30 -6.35
N PRO A 166 -4.18 -14.04 -6.83
CA PRO A 166 -2.80 -13.56 -6.91
C PRO A 166 -2.65 -12.24 -7.68
N GLU A 167 -3.41 -12.07 -8.76
CA GLU A 167 -3.41 -10.87 -9.59
C GLU A 167 -3.97 -9.66 -8.84
N VAL A 168 -4.97 -9.90 -7.98
CA VAL A 168 -5.58 -8.87 -7.13
C VAL A 168 -4.67 -8.55 -5.96
N VAL A 169 -4.07 -9.55 -5.31
CA VAL A 169 -3.06 -9.35 -4.24
C VAL A 169 -1.84 -8.58 -4.76
N ALA A 170 -1.41 -8.85 -6.00
CA ALA A 170 -0.29 -8.16 -6.63
C ALA A 170 -0.65 -6.76 -7.17
N ALA A 171 -1.92 -6.53 -7.52
CA ALA A 171 -2.40 -5.23 -8.02
C ALA A 171 -2.75 -4.29 -6.87
N LEU A 172 -3.43 -4.80 -5.84
CA LEU A 172 -3.73 -4.04 -4.65
C LEU A 172 -2.40 -3.50 -4.09
N PRO A 173 -2.34 -2.21 -3.70
CA PRO A 173 -1.21 -1.76 -2.92
C PRO A 173 -1.08 -2.74 -1.76
N GLN A 174 0.06 -3.42 -1.66
CA GLN A 174 0.45 -4.11 -0.44
C GLN A 174 0.22 -3.08 0.65
N GLU A 175 -0.81 -3.26 1.46
CA GLU A 175 -0.89 -2.53 2.70
C GLU A 175 0.33 -3.01 3.48
N GLU A 176 1.45 -2.28 3.38
CA GLU A 176 2.16 -1.99 4.61
C GLU A 176 1.06 -1.58 5.58
N PRO A 177 0.88 -2.33 6.67
CA PRO A 177 -0.37 -2.36 7.44
C PRO A 177 -0.86 -0.95 7.60
N SER A 178 -2.01 -0.63 6.99
CA SER A 178 -2.52 0.73 6.96
C SER A 178 -2.74 1.15 8.42
N GLN A 179 -1.75 1.85 8.98
CA GLN A 179 -1.90 2.59 10.22
C GLN A 179 -2.89 3.68 9.86
N LYS A 180 -4.18 3.40 10.05
CA LYS A 180 -5.28 4.36 9.95
C LYS A 180 -4.79 5.63 10.63
N GLU A 181 -4.55 6.69 9.85
CA GLU A 181 -4.12 7.96 10.42
C GLU A 181 -5.15 8.40 11.46
N VAL A 182 -4.74 8.35 12.72
CA VAL A 182 -5.64 8.59 13.82
C VAL A 182 -5.91 10.10 13.90
N ASN A 183 -7.18 10.49 13.83
CA ASN A 183 -7.58 11.87 14.08
C ASN A 183 -7.34 12.21 15.56
N LEU A 184 -6.18 12.79 15.86
CA LEU A 184 -5.72 13.08 17.23
C LEU A 184 -6.71 13.95 18.02
N LYS A 185 -7.43 14.86 17.35
CA LYS A 185 -8.45 15.70 18.02
C LYS A 185 -9.59 14.87 18.61
N ARG A 186 -9.96 13.77 17.95
CA ARG A 186 -10.97 12.81 18.44
C ARG A 186 -10.38 11.76 19.37
N TYR A 187 -9.11 11.39 19.15
CA TYR A 187 -8.47 10.25 19.81
C TYR A 187 -7.88 10.57 21.19
N LEU A 188 -7.22 11.72 21.34
CA LEU A 188 -6.52 12.08 22.58
C LEU A 188 -7.43 12.26 23.80
N PRO A 189 -8.64 12.87 23.69
CA PRO A 189 -9.44 13.13 24.87
C PRO A 189 -9.84 11.86 25.64
N GLY A 190 -9.59 11.85 26.95
CA GLY A 190 -9.89 10.71 27.84
C GLY A 190 -8.83 9.60 27.85
N LYS A 191 -7.74 9.75 27.09
CA LYS A 191 -6.60 8.82 27.10
C LYS A 191 -5.50 9.29 28.05
N HIS A 192 -4.83 8.33 28.69
CA HIS A 192 -3.78 8.56 29.67
C HIS A 192 -2.43 8.16 29.07
N TYR A 193 -1.47 9.07 29.04
CA TYR A 193 -0.15 8.78 28.51
C TYR A 193 0.89 8.90 29.61
N SER A 194 1.71 7.88 29.77
CA SER A 194 2.91 7.96 30.60
C SER A 194 4.04 8.64 29.84
N TYR A 195 4.75 9.53 30.51
CA TYR A 195 5.90 10.24 29.98
C TYR A 195 7.03 10.22 31.02
N ARG A 196 8.28 10.20 30.55
CA ARG A 196 9.48 10.21 31.39
C ARG A 196 10.34 11.44 31.12
N LYS A 197 10.87 12.02 32.19
CA LYS A 197 11.73 13.20 32.12
C LYS A 197 13.17 12.81 31.77
N GLU A 198 13.88 13.64 31.01
CA GLU A 198 15.31 13.42 30.75
C GLU A 198 16.17 13.67 32.00
N GLU A 199 15.85 14.72 32.74
CA GLU A 199 16.52 15.10 34.00
C GLU A 199 16.17 14.18 35.19
N ALA A 200 15.10 13.37 35.07
CA ALA A 200 14.62 12.47 36.12
C ALA A 200 14.00 11.20 35.49
N PRO A 201 14.81 10.24 35.04
CA PRO A 201 14.34 9.06 34.31
C PRO A 201 13.44 8.11 35.13
N ASP A 202 13.52 8.20 36.46
CA ASP A 202 12.71 7.42 37.40
C ASP A 202 11.35 8.06 37.67
N GLU A 203 11.16 9.35 37.32
CA GLU A 203 9.88 10.02 37.43
C GLU A 203 9.00 9.73 36.20
N ARG A 204 7.90 9.00 36.44
CA ARG A 204 6.82 8.84 35.47
C ARG A 204 5.72 9.85 35.75
N LEU A 205 5.39 10.65 34.75
CA LEU A 205 4.26 11.57 34.80
C LEU A 205 3.20 11.11 33.81
N THR A 206 1.95 11.13 34.25
CA THR A 206 0.81 10.76 33.40
C THR A 206 0.11 12.01 32.94
N VAL A 207 0.01 12.23 31.62
CA VAL A 207 -0.75 13.35 31.04
C VAL A 207 -2.11 12.88 30.54
N VAL A 208 -3.14 13.67 30.83
CA VAL A 208 -4.53 13.42 30.42
C VAL A 208 -5.05 14.61 29.62
N PHE A 209 -5.52 14.33 28.39
CA PHE A 209 -6.11 15.32 27.50
C PHE A 209 -7.63 15.38 27.68
N ARG A 210 -8.20 16.58 27.72
CA ARG A 210 -9.66 16.82 27.77
C ARG A 210 -10.16 17.40 26.46
N LYS A 211 -11.44 17.12 26.14
CA LYS A 211 -12.13 17.61 24.92
C LYS A 211 -12.17 19.14 24.82
N SER A 212 -12.09 19.84 25.96
CA SER A 212 -12.11 21.30 26.05
C SER A 212 -10.80 21.99 25.64
N GLY A 213 -9.79 21.25 25.16
CA GLY A 213 -8.46 21.82 24.90
C GLY A 213 -7.60 22.01 26.15
N ALA A 214 -8.05 21.49 27.30
CA ALA A 214 -7.28 21.43 28.54
C ALA A 214 -6.55 20.08 28.67
N ALA A 215 -5.38 20.09 29.29
CA ALA A 215 -4.63 18.90 29.69
C ALA A 215 -4.10 19.08 31.12
N HIS A 216 -3.80 17.99 31.82
CA HIS A 216 -3.19 18.06 33.14
C HIS A 216 -2.29 16.84 33.37
N PHE A 217 -1.32 16.99 34.25
CA PHE A 217 -0.57 15.86 34.78
C PHE A 217 -1.28 15.30 36.00
N VAL A 218 -1.46 13.97 36.06
CA VAL A 218 -1.98 13.27 37.23
C VAL A 218 -1.07 13.55 38.42
N GLY A 219 -1.64 13.92 39.57
CA GLY A 219 -0.90 14.36 40.77
C GLY A 219 -0.50 15.84 40.77
N LEU A 220 -0.71 16.57 39.67
CA LEU A 220 -0.48 18.02 39.57
C LEU A 220 -1.74 18.74 39.07
N GLU A 221 -2.90 18.35 39.60
CA GLU A 221 -4.23 18.79 39.14
C GLU A 221 -4.44 20.31 39.18
N ASN A 222 -3.69 21.02 40.02
CA ASN A 222 -3.74 22.48 40.13
C ASN A 222 -3.05 23.22 38.97
N LYS A 223 -2.39 22.53 38.04
CA LYS A 223 -1.70 23.12 36.87
C LYS A 223 -2.39 22.70 35.57
N THR A 224 -3.42 23.46 35.18
CA THR A 224 -4.12 23.24 33.92
C THR A 224 -3.25 23.68 32.74
N LEU A 225 -2.85 22.72 31.92
CA LEU A 225 -2.21 22.95 30.63
C LEU A 225 -3.26 23.17 29.55
N PHE A 226 -2.88 23.89 28.50
CA PHE A 226 -3.65 24.03 27.27
C PHE A 226 -2.96 23.22 26.20
N TRP A 227 -3.74 22.53 25.37
CA TRP A 227 -3.20 21.78 24.25
C TRP A 227 -3.86 22.17 22.93
N LYS A 228 -3.07 22.14 21.86
CA LYS A 228 -3.55 22.35 20.49
C LYS A 228 -2.73 21.53 19.50
N ILE A 229 -3.30 21.23 18.34
CA ILE A 229 -2.58 20.61 17.23
C ILE A 229 -2.03 21.75 16.37
N LYS A 230 -0.71 21.78 16.15
CA LYS A 230 -0.06 22.83 15.35
C LYS A 230 -0.04 22.43 13.88
N GLU A 231 0.65 21.35 13.55
CA GLU A 231 0.78 20.79 12.20
C GLU A 231 0.98 19.27 12.26
N GLY A 232 0.34 18.55 11.34
CA GLY A 232 0.41 17.08 11.27
C GLY A 232 0.03 16.42 12.60
N ARG A 233 0.99 15.68 13.18
CA ARG A 233 0.84 14.91 14.42
C ARG A 233 1.48 15.59 15.64
N THR A 234 1.74 16.90 15.54
CA THR A 234 2.38 17.69 16.61
C THR A 234 1.35 18.32 17.53
N VAL A 235 1.32 17.87 18.79
CA VAL A 235 0.49 18.44 19.85
C VAL A 235 1.34 19.34 20.73
N VAL A 236 0.94 20.59 20.85
CA VAL A 236 1.63 21.59 21.67
C VAL A 236 0.91 21.71 23.00
N LEU A 237 1.60 21.44 24.11
CA LEU A 237 1.17 21.75 25.47
C LEU A 237 1.79 23.07 25.93
N GLY A 238 1.01 23.90 26.60
CA GLY A 238 1.50 25.12 27.23
C GLY A 238 0.77 25.43 28.53
N HIS A 239 1.40 26.20 29.40
CA HIS A 239 0.78 26.74 30.61
C HIS A 239 0.88 28.26 30.59
N LYS A 240 -0.10 28.98 31.16
CA LYS A 240 -0.12 30.46 31.16
C LYS A 240 1.11 31.09 31.82
N SER A 241 1.71 30.41 32.78
CA SER A 241 2.89 30.88 33.52
C SER A 241 4.22 30.29 33.04
N TRP A 242 4.22 29.48 31.95
CA TRP A 242 5.45 28.91 31.42
C TRP A 242 5.96 29.75 30.25
N SER A 243 7.26 30.04 30.26
CA SER A 243 7.97 30.64 29.12
C SER A 243 8.24 29.61 28.01
N ALA A 244 8.17 28.31 28.33
CA ALA A 244 8.40 27.20 27.41
C ALA A 244 7.11 26.47 27.03
N GLN A 245 7.08 25.92 25.82
CA GLN A 245 6.01 25.04 25.32
C GLN A 245 6.54 23.62 25.15
N MET A 246 5.70 22.61 25.34
CA MET A 246 6.05 21.23 25.05
C MET A 246 5.46 20.82 23.72
N HIS A 247 6.27 20.35 22.80
CA HIS A 247 5.85 19.81 21.51
C HIS A 247 5.89 18.28 21.58
N LEU A 248 4.75 17.63 21.33
CA LEU A 248 4.62 16.18 21.35
C LEU A 248 4.30 15.69 19.94
N ASN A 249 5.24 14.96 19.34
CA ASN A 249 5.13 14.37 18.01
C ASN A 249 4.57 12.96 18.12
N PHE A 250 3.28 12.78 17.83
CA PHE A 250 2.61 11.49 17.93
C PHE A 250 2.97 10.56 16.76
N ALA A 251 3.12 9.27 17.06
CA ALA A 251 3.15 8.19 16.08
C ALA A 251 1.82 8.11 15.30
N ALA A 252 1.82 7.44 14.15
CA ALA A 252 0.66 7.45 13.26
C ALA A 252 -0.56 6.73 13.85
N ASP A 253 -0.28 5.77 14.75
CA ASP A 253 -1.27 5.04 15.54
C ASP A 253 -1.82 5.85 16.74
N GLY A 254 -1.25 7.02 17.04
CA GLY A 254 -1.60 7.86 18.19
C GLY A 254 -1.23 7.27 19.55
N ASN A 255 -0.62 6.09 19.64
CA ASN A 255 -0.37 5.38 20.90
C ASN A 255 0.97 5.74 21.55
N SER A 256 1.84 6.40 20.82
CA SER A 256 3.11 6.88 21.35
C SER A 256 3.44 8.26 20.79
N PHE A 257 4.31 8.99 21.48
CA PHE A 257 4.81 10.27 21.01
C PHE A 257 6.24 10.51 21.49
N GLU A 258 6.95 11.40 20.82
CA GLU A 258 8.23 11.95 21.26
C GLU A 258 8.07 13.43 21.62
N GLY A 259 8.71 13.88 22.70
CA GLY A 259 8.49 15.22 23.27
C GLY A 259 9.69 16.15 23.14
N GLU A 260 9.47 17.45 23.06
CA GLU A 260 10.53 18.45 23.15
C GLU A 260 10.01 19.68 23.89
N ALA A 261 10.80 20.23 24.82
CA ALA A 261 10.49 21.49 25.49
C ALA A 261 11.19 22.63 24.76
N VAL A 262 10.43 23.50 24.11
CA VAL A 262 10.98 24.62 23.34
C VAL A 262 10.91 25.89 24.19
N PRO A 263 12.03 26.64 24.39
CA PRO A 263 13.36 26.44 23.82
C PRO A 263 14.37 25.66 24.71
N LEU A 264 13.90 25.08 25.82
CA LEU A 264 14.75 24.62 26.94
C LEU A 264 15.42 23.23 26.76
N GLY A 265 15.13 22.46 25.70
CA GLY A 265 15.81 21.19 25.37
C GLY A 265 14.89 19.98 25.13
N HIS A 266 15.47 18.81 24.86
CA HIS A 266 14.75 17.56 24.52
C HIS A 266 14.22 16.82 25.75
N TRP A 267 13.15 16.04 25.58
CA TRP A 267 12.57 15.16 26.61
C TRP A 267 12.13 13.83 25.97
N ARG A 268 12.37 12.67 26.59
CA ARG A 268 12.12 11.38 25.89
C ARG A 268 10.65 10.90 25.89
N ARG A 269 10.40 10.04 24.89
CA ARG A 269 9.19 9.29 24.48
C ARG A 269 8.10 9.06 25.54
N GLY A 270 6.88 9.50 25.23
CA GLY A 270 5.65 9.11 25.94
C GLY A 270 4.94 7.93 25.28
N LYS A 271 4.31 7.08 26.08
CA LYS A 271 3.52 5.93 25.61
C LYS A 271 2.15 5.93 26.27
N LEU A 272 1.13 5.59 25.48
CA LEU A 272 -0.23 5.37 25.97
C LEU A 272 -0.18 4.29 27.06
N LEU A 273 -0.80 4.58 28.19
CA LEU A 273 -1.16 3.56 29.15
C LEU A 273 -2.52 3.03 28.74
N GLU A 274 -2.64 1.71 28.57
CA GLU A 274 -3.96 1.09 28.68
C GLU A 274 -4.48 1.45 30.08
N THR A 275 -5.67 2.03 30.13
CA THR A 275 -6.35 2.28 31.40
C THR A 275 -6.39 0.97 32.17
N PRO A 276 -5.88 0.88 33.42
CA PRO A 276 -6.38 -0.14 34.31
C PRO A 276 -7.88 0.13 34.50
N ASP A 277 -8.68 -0.92 34.39
CA ASP A 277 -10.13 -0.91 34.65
C ASP A 277 -10.49 -0.20 35.97
#